data_AF-A0A1Q7R256-F1
#
_entry.id   AF-A0A1Q7R256-F1
#
_cell.length_a   1.000
_cell.length_b   1.000
_cell.length_c   1.000
_cell.angle_alpha   90.00
_cell.angle_beta   90.00
_cell.angle_gamma   90.00
#
_symmetry.space_group_name_H-M   'P 1'
#
loop_
_entity.id
_entity.type
_entity.pdbx_description
1 polymer ?
#
loop_
_entity_poly.entity_id
_entity_poly.type
_entity_poly.pdbx_seq_one_letter_code
_entity_poly.pdbx_strand_id
1 'polypeptide(L)'
;LTNVPFTLQVFGVLMAGAILGARRGFLSQVVYLLLGFVGLPVFAGFAGGPAVLVGPTAGYLWSFPVAAWLVGLAADRTGRRGRSYAVLATLYAGMLAGITAIYVCGVIGLTVTGAVPTLSMAVRVGIVPFLWFDLFKALAAGLVAVRLYGIVQ
;
A
#
# COMPACT_ATOMS: atom_id res chain seq x y z
N LEU A 1 7.32 20.46 -10.06
CA LEU A 1 7.58 19.09 -9.58
C LEU A 1 6.40 18.68 -8.72
N THR A 2 5.58 17.73 -9.19
CA THR A 2 4.50 17.16 -8.36
C THR A 2 5.14 16.34 -7.25
N ASN A 3 5.11 16.85 -6.02
CA ASN A 3 5.70 16.17 -4.87
C ASN A 3 4.76 15.07 -4.39
N VAL A 4 4.94 13.85 -4.90
CA VAL A 4 4.46 12.65 -4.20
C VAL A 4 5.39 12.45 -2.99
N PRO A 5 4.90 12.53 -1.75
CA PRO A 5 5.75 12.48 -0.58
C PRO A 5 6.33 11.07 -0.39
N PHE A 6 7.55 11.01 0.13
CA PHE A 6 8.12 9.76 0.62
C PHE A 6 7.52 9.42 1.98
N THR A 7 6.89 8.24 2.12
CA THR A 7 6.13 7.89 3.34
C THR A 7 6.28 6.43 3.74
N LEU A 8 5.80 6.12 4.94
CA LEU A 8 5.59 4.76 5.44
C LEU A 8 4.16 4.23 5.22
N GLN A 9 3.30 4.94 4.48
CA GLN A 9 1.92 4.51 4.26
C GLN A 9 1.86 3.14 3.57
N VAL A 10 2.66 2.94 2.52
CA VAL A 10 2.76 1.65 1.82
C VAL A 10 3.13 0.52 2.78
N PHE A 11 4.10 0.75 3.69
CA PHE A 11 4.45 -0.24 4.71
C PHE A 11 3.23 -0.61 5.59
N GLY A 12 2.46 0.38 6.03
CA GLY A 12 1.23 0.18 6.79
C GLY A 12 0.18 -0.63 6.02
N VAL A 13 0.01 -0.38 4.73
CA VAL A 13 -0.91 -1.11 3.84
C VAL A 13 -0.51 -2.58 3.73
N LEU A 14 0.79 -2.85 3.47
CA LEU A 14 1.31 -4.21 3.37
C LEU A 14 1.15 -4.97 4.69
N MET A 15 1.46 -4.32 5.81
CA MET A 15 1.30 -4.91 7.15
C MET A 15 -0.16 -5.18 7.50
N ALA A 16 -1.08 -4.27 7.17
CA ALA A 16 -2.51 -4.48 7.40
C ALA A 16 -3.03 -5.73 6.68
N GLY A 17 -2.65 -5.91 5.40
CA GLY A 17 -2.96 -7.12 4.64
C GLY A 17 -2.35 -8.37 5.27
N ALA A 18 -1.05 -8.33 5.58
CA ALA A 18 -0.33 -9.47 6.12
C ALA A 18 -0.89 -9.93 7.48
N ILE A 19 -1.11 -9.01 8.42
CA ILE A 19 -1.55 -9.33 9.78
C ILE A 19 -3.05 -9.64 9.83
N LEU A 20 -3.89 -8.82 9.21
CA LEU A 20 -5.34 -8.93 9.34
C LEU A 20 -5.95 -9.91 8.33
N GLY A 21 -5.27 -10.23 7.23
CA GLY A 21 -5.80 -11.03 6.11
C GLY A 21 -6.53 -10.23 5.06
N ALA A 22 -7.07 -10.95 4.07
CA ALA A 22 -7.69 -10.33 2.91
C ALA A 22 -8.88 -9.44 3.30
N ARG A 23 -9.85 -10.00 4.03
CA ARG A 23 -11.10 -9.28 4.37
C ARG A 23 -10.86 -8.14 5.35
N ARG A 24 -10.17 -8.40 6.46
CA ARG A 24 -9.95 -7.39 7.51
C ARG A 24 -8.90 -6.36 7.10
N GLY A 25 -7.89 -6.75 6.33
CA GLY A 25 -6.91 -5.83 5.74
C GLY A 25 -7.57 -4.85 4.77
N PHE A 26 -8.42 -5.34 3.87
CA PHE A 26 -9.23 -4.50 2.99
C PHE A 26 -10.07 -3.50 3.79
N LEU A 27 -10.87 -3.98 4.75
CA LEU A 27 -11.74 -3.14 5.56
C LEU A 27 -10.96 -2.11 6.38
N SER A 28 -9.79 -2.49 6.91
CA SER A 28 -8.90 -1.56 7.63
C SER A 28 -8.48 -0.38 6.75
N GLN A 29 -8.10 -0.64 5.49
CA GLN A 29 -7.73 0.42 4.57
C GLN A 29 -8.93 1.23 4.09
N VAL A 30 -10.12 0.64 3.95
CA VAL A 30 -11.35 1.40 3.71
C VAL A 30 -11.62 2.37 4.86
N VAL A 31 -11.52 1.89 6.12
CA VAL A 31 -11.65 2.76 7.30
C VAL A 31 -10.60 3.86 7.28
N TYR A 32 -9.35 3.56 6.94
CA TYR A 32 -8.29 4.57 6.78
C TYR A 32 -8.68 5.68 5.79
N LEU A 33 -9.23 5.31 4.63
CA LEU A 33 -9.71 6.28 3.64
C LEU A 33 -10.90 7.09 4.17
N LEU A 34 -11.85 6.47 4.87
CA LEU A 34 -13.01 7.16 5.45
C LEU A 34 -12.58 8.17 6.53
N LEU A 35 -11.63 7.79 7.40
CA LEU A 35 -11.06 8.68 8.41
C LEU A 35 -10.42 9.90 7.76
N GLY A 36 -9.62 9.69 6.71
CA GLY A 36 -9.06 10.79 5.94
C GLY A 36 -10.13 11.61 5.22
N PHE A 37 -11.17 10.99 4.65
CA PHE A 37 -12.26 11.69 3.98
C PHE A 37 -13.00 12.67 4.90
N VAL A 38 -13.31 12.26 6.14
CA VAL A 38 -13.98 13.13 7.13
C VAL A 38 -13.08 14.26 7.66
N GLY A 39 -11.81 14.32 7.24
CA GLY A 39 -10.91 15.42 7.54
C GLY A 39 -9.83 15.11 8.57
N LEU A 40 -9.74 13.88 9.09
CA LEU A 40 -8.67 13.54 10.03
C LEU A 40 -7.30 13.56 9.31
N PRO A 41 -6.24 14.10 9.96
CA PRO A 41 -4.93 14.29 9.37
C PRO A 41 -4.11 12.98 9.30
N VAL A 42 -4.68 11.94 8.68
CA VAL A 42 -4.11 10.58 8.63
C VAL A 42 -3.31 10.32 7.34
N PHE A 43 -3.47 11.16 6.32
CA PHE A 43 -2.67 11.07 5.10
C PHE A 43 -1.30 11.75 5.29
N ALA A 44 -0.40 11.50 4.35
CA ALA A 44 0.94 12.05 4.35
C ALA A 44 0.96 13.58 4.55
N GLY A 45 1.90 14.07 5.35
CA GLY A 45 2.01 15.50 5.66
C GLY A 45 0.90 16.01 6.58
N PHE A 46 0.30 15.13 7.41
CA PHE A 46 -0.85 15.45 8.27
C PHE A 46 -2.04 16.00 7.47
N ALA A 47 -2.22 15.49 6.25
CA ALA A 47 -3.31 15.89 5.37
C ALA A 47 -4.58 15.07 5.63
N GLY A 48 -5.73 15.68 5.33
CA GLY A 48 -7.05 15.08 5.41
C GLY A 48 -8.03 15.83 4.50
N GLY A 49 -9.23 15.30 4.39
CA GLY A 49 -10.35 15.86 3.64
C GLY A 49 -10.51 15.29 2.24
N PRO A 50 -11.67 15.54 1.60
CA PRO A 50 -12.02 15.00 0.30
C PRO A 50 -11.10 15.46 -0.83
N ALA A 51 -10.51 16.66 -0.71
CA ALA A 51 -9.59 17.22 -1.71
C ALA A 51 -8.37 16.32 -1.95
N VAL A 52 -7.87 15.62 -0.92
CA VAL A 52 -6.73 14.69 -1.05
C VAL A 52 -7.12 13.47 -1.90
N LEU A 53 -8.37 13.02 -1.81
CA LEU A 53 -8.89 11.86 -2.54
C LEU A 53 -9.25 12.12 -4.00
N VAL A 54 -9.14 13.37 -4.45
CA VAL A 54 -9.26 13.77 -5.86
C VAL A 54 -7.99 14.48 -6.38
N GLY A 55 -6.95 14.58 -5.54
CA GLY A 55 -5.69 15.22 -5.86
C GLY A 55 -4.64 14.28 -6.46
N PRO A 56 -3.38 14.75 -6.63
CA PRO A 56 -2.32 14.00 -7.31
C PRO A 56 -2.01 12.61 -6.72
N THR A 57 -2.24 12.42 -5.42
CA THR A 57 -1.98 11.16 -4.70
C THR A 57 -3.21 10.25 -4.59
N ALA A 58 -4.36 10.67 -5.12
CA ALA A 58 -5.62 9.94 -5.01
C ALA A 58 -5.53 8.51 -5.53
N GLY A 59 -4.90 8.31 -6.69
CA GLY A 59 -4.74 6.99 -7.29
C GLY A 59 -4.01 5.99 -6.39
N TYR A 60 -3.03 6.48 -5.62
CA TYR A 60 -2.33 5.66 -4.63
C TYR A 60 -3.27 5.33 -3.46
N LEU A 61 -3.95 6.33 -2.89
CA LEU A 61 -4.85 6.11 -1.75
C LEU A 61 -5.99 5.13 -2.08
N TRP A 62 -6.65 5.30 -3.23
CA TRP A 62 -7.74 4.42 -3.66
C TRP A 62 -7.29 2.98 -3.91
N SER A 63 -6.01 2.74 -4.18
CA SER A 63 -5.46 1.40 -4.35
C SER A 63 -5.21 0.66 -3.02
N PHE A 64 -5.10 1.37 -1.90
CA PHE A 64 -4.67 0.79 -0.62
C PHE A 64 -5.57 -0.38 -0.16
N PRO A 65 -6.91 -0.31 -0.25
CA PRO A 65 -7.77 -1.45 0.06
C PRO A 65 -7.46 -2.69 -0.79
N VAL A 66 -7.31 -2.50 -2.10
CA VAL A 66 -7.01 -3.60 -3.04
C VAL A 66 -5.62 -4.18 -2.76
N ALA A 67 -4.62 -3.34 -2.52
CA ALA A 67 -3.28 -3.78 -2.18
C ALA A 67 -3.24 -4.59 -0.88
N ALA A 68 -3.90 -4.10 0.19
CA ALA A 68 -4.01 -4.85 1.44
C ALA A 68 -4.77 -6.18 1.26
N TRP A 69 -5.80 -6.20 0.41
CA TRP A 69 -6.51 -7.43 0.07
C TRP A 69 -5.61 -8.45 -0.63
N LEU A 70 -4.83 -8.03 -1.63
CA LEU A 70 -3.89 -8.90 -2.37
C LEU A 70 -2.84 -9.51 -1.44
N VAL A 71 -2.26 -8.70 -0.54
CA VAL A 71 -1.31 -9.19 0.47
C VAL A 71 -2.01 -10.14 1.43
N GLY A 72 -3.23 -9.80 1.84
CA GLY A 72 -4.02 -10.62 2.74
C GLY A 72 -4.39 -11.99 2.15
N LEU A 73 -4.63 -12.10 0.85
CA LEU A 73 -4.85 -13.38 0.18
C LEU A 73 -3.61 -14.28 0.27
N ALA A 74 -2.41 -13.71 0.13
CA ALA A 74 -1.17 -14.45 0.32
C ALA A 74 -1.00 -14.90 1.79
N ALA A 75 -1.30 -14.00 2.75
CA ALA A 75 -1.25 -14.34 4.16
C ALA A 75 -2.23 -15.46 4.54
N ASP A 76 -3.47 -15.38 4.07
CA ASP A 76 -4.51 -16.40 4.30
C ASP A 76 -4.09 -17.77 3.75
N ARG A 77 -3.48 -17.82 2.55
CA ARG A 77 -2.99 -19.08 1.95
C ARG A 77 -1.90 -19.76 2.77
N THR A 78 -1.06 -18.98 3.46
CA THR A 78 0.00 -19.54 4.31
C THR A 78 -0.50 -20.00 5.68
N GLY A 79 -1.80 -19.83 5.96
CA GLY A 79 -2.38 -20.07 7.28
C GLY A 79 -1.80 -19.18 8.38
N ARG A 80 -1.04 -18.13 8.01
CA ARG A 80 -0.31 -17.23 8.91
C ARG A 80 0.52 -17.96 9.98
N ARG A 81 1.11 -19.11 9.64
CA ARG A 81 1.84 -19.94 10.60
C ARG A 81 3.25 -20.29 10.11
N GLY A 82 4.19 -20.22 11.02
CA GLY A 82 5.57 -20.64 10.81
C GLY A 82 6.45 -19.59 10.11
N ARG A 83 7.75 -19.89 10.05
CA ARG A 83 8.79 -19.04 9.47
C ARG A 83 9.47 -19.68 8.26
N SER A 84 8.78 -20.59 7.58
CA SER A 84 9.38 -21.31 6.46
C SER A 84 9.62 -20.37 5.29
N TYR A 85 10.62 -20.70 4.47
CA TYR A 85 10.92 -19.97 3.24
C TYR A 85 9.69 -19.84 2.33
N ALA A 86 8.85 -20.88 2.26
CA ALA A 86 7.61 -20.87 1.47
C ALA A 86 6.59 -19.82 1.95
N VAL A 87 6.46 -19.61 3.27
CA VAL A 87 5.57 -18.58 3.83
C VAL A 87 6.07 -17.19 3.45
N LEU A 88 7.38 -16.93 3.62
CA LEU A 88 7.99 -15.66 3.25
C LEU A 88 7.84 -15.40 1.74
N ALA A 89 8.16 -16.37 0.89
CA ALA A 89 8.05 -16.24 -0.56
C ALA A 89 6.61 -15.93 -1.00
N THR A 90 5.62 -16.61 -0.40
CA THR A 90 4.20 -16.37 -0.69
C THR A 90 3.78 -14.97 -0.27
N LEU A 91 4.16 -14.53 0.92
CA LEU A 91 3.90 -13.16 1.39
C LEU A 91 4.56 -12.11 0.50
N TYR A 92 5.81 -12.32 0.10
CA TYR A 92 6.51 -11.42 -0.81
C TYR A 92 5.81 -11.30 -2.15
N ALA A 93 5.36 -12.41 -2.73
CA ALA A 93 4.59 -12.37 -3.97
C ALA A 93 3.31 -11.52 -3.79
N GLY A 94 2.61 -11.67 -2.67
CA GLY A 94 1.45 -10.83 -2.33
C GLY A 94 1.80 -9.35 -2.17
N MET A 95 2.93 -9.04 -1.51
CA MET A 95 3.41 -7.66 -1.33
C MET A 95 3.82 -7.00 -2.65
N LEU A 96 4.47 -7.74 -3.54
CA LEU A 96 4.80 -7.25 -4.87
C LEU A 96 3.54 -7.01 -5.70
N ALA A 97 2.54 -7.89 -5.62
CA ALA A 97 1.24 -7.68 -6.26
C ALA A 97 0.53 -6.42 -5.70
N GLY A 98 0.58 -6.21 -4.38
CA GLY A 98 0.06 -5.01 -3.73
C GLY A 98 0.75 -3.72 -4.17
N ILE A 99 2.09 -3.71 -4.18
CA ILE A 99 2.89 -2.56 -4.68
C ILE A 99 2.59 -2.29 -6.15
N THR A 100 2.44 -3.33 -6.97
CA THR A 100 2.09 -3.19 -8.39
C THR A 100 0.73 -2.52 -8.55
N ALA A 101 -0.28 -2.94 -7.78
CA ALA A 101 -1.59 -2.29 -7.78
C ALA A 101 -1.49 -0.81 -7.36
N ILE A 102 -0.68 -0.50 -6.34
CA ILE A 102 -0.43 0.86 -5.89
C ILE A 102 0.17 1.73 -6.99
N TYR A 103 1.19 1.23 -7.70
CA TYR A 103 1.83 2.00 -8.77
C TYR A 103 0.98 2.13 -10.02
N VAL A 104 0.26 1.09 -10.43
CA VAL A 104 -0.65 1.16 -11.58
C VAL A 104 -1.73 2.22 -11.33
N CYS A 105 -2.42 2.16 -10.20
CA CYS A 105 -3.45 3.13 -9.85
C CYS A 105 -2.86 4.52 -9.59
N GLY A 106 -1.68 4.62 -8.97
CA GLY A 106 -0.99 5.88 -8.72
C GLY A 106 -0.60 6.61 -10.01
N VAL A 107 -0.01 5.90 -10.98
CA VAL A 107 0.34 6.46 -12.29
C VAL A 107 -0.89 6.91 -13.06
N ILE A 108 -1.94 6.08 -13.11
CA ILE A 108 -3.22 6.46 -13.74
C ILE A 108 -3.82 7.68 -13.04
N GLY A 109 -3.79 7.72 -11.71
CA GLY A 109 -4.29 8.84 -10.92
C GLY A 109 -3.54 10.14 -11.21
N LEU A 110 -2.21 10.10 -11.32
CA LEU A 110 -1.38 11.26 -11.66
C LEU A 110 -1.73 11.84 -13.04
N THR A 111 -2.04 10.99 -14.02
CA THR A 111 -2.43 11.48 -15.36
C THR A 111 -3.88 11.98 -15.39
N VAL A 112 -4.82 11.26 -14.75
CA VAL A 112 -6.25 11.60 -14.77
C VAL A 112 -6.54 12.88 -14.01
N THR A 113 -5.81 13.13 -12.92
CA THR A 113 -5.97 14.36 -12.11
C THR A 113 -5.30 15.58 -12.75
N GLY A 114 -4.60 15.42 -13.88
CA GLY A 114 -3.87 16.49 -14.55
C GLY A 114 -2.61 16.94 -13.79
N ALA A 115 -2.17 16.18 -12.76
CA ALA A 115 -0.98 16.51 -12.00
C ALA A 115 0.28 16.46 -12.87
N VAL A 116 0.33 15.53 -13.83
CA VAL A 116 1.40 15.43 -14.83
C VAL A 116 0.80 15.28 -16.24
N PRO A 117 1.44 15.86 -17.26
CA PRO A 117 0.86 15.94 -18.61
C PRO A 117 0.95 14.64 -19.40
N THR A 118 1.85 13.72 -19.05
CA THR A 118 2.11 12.50 -19.82
C THR A 118 2.30 11.27 -18.93
N LEU A 119 1.92 10.10 -19.46
CA LEU A 119 2.10 8.82 -18.78
C LEU A 119 3.58 8.51 -18.50
N SER A 120 4.47 8.86 -19.43
CA SER A 120 5.91 8.68 -19.25
C SER A 120 6.45 9.50 -18.08
N MET A 121 5.95 10.72 -17.91
CA MET A 121 6.30 11.56 -16.76
C MET A 121 5.68 11.03 -15.45
N ALA A 122 4.45 10.53 -15.50
CA ALA A 122 3.81 9.87 -14.36
C ALA A 122 4.61 8.67 -13.85
N VAL A 123 5.13 7.83 -14.73
CA VAL A 123 6.00 6.70 -14.35
C VAL A 123 7.30 7.20 -13.72
N ARG A 124 7.95 8.20 -14.33
CA ARG A 124 9.24 8.74 -13.84
C ARG A 124 9.12 9.37 -12.46
N VAL A 125 8.04 10.11 -12.19
CA VAL A 125 7.86 10.80 -10.91
C VAL A 125 7.15 9.92 -9.88
N GLY A 126 6.25 9.05 -10.33
CA GLY A 126 5.35 8.28 -9.48
C GLY A 126 5.79 6.86 -9.14
N ILE A 127 6.82 6.31 -9.80
CA ILE A 127 7.34 4.95 -9.55
C ILE A 127 8.84 4.98 -9.25
N VAL A 128 9.64 5.50 -10.18
CA VAL A 128 11.11 5.40 -10.15
C VAL A 128 11.74 5.82 -8.81
N PRO A 129 11.37 6.95 -8.18
CA PRO A 129 12.00 7.36 -6.92
C PRO A 129 11.58 6.49 -5.71
N PHE A 130 10.46 5.78 -5.79
CA PHE A 130 9.89 5.02 -4.66
C PHE A 130 10.20 3.54 -4.72
N LEU A 131 10.40 2.99 -5.93
CA LEU A 131 10.48 1.55 -6.18
C LEU A 131 11.48 0.85 -5.26
N TRP A 132 12.73 1.33 -5.20
CA TRP A 132 13.75 0.70 -4.36
C TRP A 132 13.37 0.69 -2.88
N PHE A 133 12.86 1.80 -2.38
CA PHE A 133 12.47 1.91 -0.99
C PHE A 133 11.24 1.09 -0.65
N ASP A 134 10.26 0.97 -1.54
CA ASP A 134 9.07 0.16 -1.31
C ASP A 134 9.38 -1.34 -1.36
N LEU A 135 10.38 -1.75 -2.15
CA LEU A 135 10.92 -3.11 -2.07
C LEU A 135 11.60 -3.39 -0.72
N PHE A 136 12.36 -2.44 -0.19
CA PHE A 136 12.90 -2.55 1.17
C PHE A 136 11.80 -2.57 2.25
N LYS A 137 10.76 -1.75 2.09
CA LYS A 137 9.59 -1.76 2.99
C LYS A 137 8.85 -3.09 2.93
N ALA A 138 8.70 -3.68 1.74
CA ALA A 138 8.12 -5.01 1.59
C ALA A 138 8.97 -6.05 2.32
N LEU A 139 10.30 -6.02 2.13
CA LEU A 139 11.25 -6.88 2.86
C LEU A 139 11.07 -6.78 4.39
N ALA A 140 11.09 -5.56 4.91
CA ALA A 140 10.87 -5.31 6.32
C ALA A 140 9.48 -5.82 6.77
N ALA A 141 8.42 -5.53 6.02
CA ALA A 141 7.06 -5.92 6.36
C ALA A 141 6.89 -7.44 6.39
N GLY A 142 7.45 -8.18 5.43
CA GLY A 142 7.39 -9.65 5.39
C GLY A 142 8.05 -10.28 6.61
N LEU A 143 9.26 -9.82 6.95
CA LEU A 143 9.99 -10.30 8.13
C LEU A 143 9.27 -9.98 9.44
N VAL A 144 8.75 -8.75 9.58
CA VAL A 144 8.00 -8.33 10.76
C VAL A 144 6.70 -9.12 10.89
N ALA A 145 5.96 -9.31 9.80
CA ALA A 145 4.70 -10.04 9.81
C ALA A 145 4.89 -11.48 10.31
N VAL A 146 5.88 -12.20 9.77
CA VAL A 146 6.21 -13.57 10.19
C VAL A 146 6.66 -13.63 11.65
N ARG A 147 7.30 -12.58 12.17
CA ARG A 147 7.66 -12.50 13.60
C ARG A 147 6.44 -12.32 14.50
N LEU A 148 5.46 -11.53 14.04
CA LEU A 148 4.21 -11.22 14.74
C LEU A 148 3.20 -12.36 14.71
N TYR A 149 3.22 -13.21 13.68
CA TYR A 149 2.37 -14.41 13.63
C TYR A 149 2.57 -15.34 14.83
N GLY A 150 3.75 -15.34 15.47
CA GLY A 150 3.99 -16.12 16.69
C GLY A 150 3.53 -15.44 17.99
N ILE A 151 2.92 -14.24 17.92
CA ILE A 151 2.52 -13.43 19.09
C ILE A 151 1.03 -13.08 19.02
N VAL A 152 0.54 -12.72 17.83
CA VAL A 152 -0.80 -12.12 17.63
C VAL A 152 -1.85 -13.16 17.19
N GLN A 153 -1.44 -14.42 16.98
CA GLN A 153 -2.31 -15.55 16.61
C GLN A 153 -2.38 -16.55 17.77
#